data_AF-A0A935EZS8-F1
#
_entry.id   AF-A0A935EZS8-F1
#
_cell.length_a   1.000
_cell.length_b   1.000
_cell.length_c   1.000
_cell.angle_alpha   90.00
_cell.angle_beta   90.00
_cell.angle_gamma   90.00
#
_symmetry.space_group_name_H-M   'P 1'
#
loop_
_entity.id
_entity.type
_entity.pdbx_description
1 polymer ?
#
loop_
_entity_poly.entity_id
_entity_poly.type
_entity_poly.pdbx_seq_one_letter_code
_entity_poly.pdbx_strand_id
1 'polypeptide(L)'
;MFYGRKPADAIHFAARMNGAGSGAQAIASAMALEMAFDITPPPLAVITRGLGAAAEMLAVNTRHLFLLAGPDYSEAVVSRTNMGLWTKAQQAQGRPSTMVSPESPI
;
A
#
# COMPACT_ATOMS: atom_id res chain seq x y z
N MET A 1 0.41 -11.14 -25.97
CA MET A 1 1.83 -10.80 -25.69
C MET A 1 2.63 -11.97 -25.13
N PHE A 2 2.10 -12.76 -24.19
CA PHE A 2 2.79 -13.90 -23.55
C PHE A 2 2.87 -15.18 -24.40
N TYR A 3 1.97 -15.37 -25.37
CA TYR A 3 1.89 -16.58 -26.19
C TYR A 3 3.17 -16.81 -27.00
N GLY A 4 3.66 -18.06 -27.03
CA GLY A 4 4.86 -18.46 -27.77
C GLY A 4 6.20 -18.04 -27.16
N ARG A 5 6.20 -17.37 -25.99
CA ARG A 5 7.43 -16.97 -25.28
C ARG A 5 7.88 -18.05 -24.29
N LYS A 6 9.15 -17.98 -23.87
CA LYS A 6 9.65 -18.85 -22.81
C LYS A 6 8.91 -18.52 -21.51
N PRO A 7 8.40 -19.54 -20.77
CA PRO A 7 7.67 -19.29 -19.52
C PRO A 7 8.46 -18.48 -18.49
N ALA A 8 9.77 -18.69 -18.41
CA ALA A 8 10.66 -17.93 -17.52
C ALA A 8 10.65 -16.41 -17.78
N ASP A 9 10.41 -15.98 -19.01
CA ASP A 9 10.37 -14.54 -19.34
C ASP A 9 9.11 -13.86 -18.80
N ALA A 10 8.08 -14.63 -18.42
CA ALA A 10 6.80 -14.09 -17.94
C ALA A 10 6.98 -13.17 -16.73
N ILE A 11 7.96 -13.45 -15.86
CA ILE A 11 8.27 -12.64 -14.67
C ILE A 11 8.63 -11.21 -15.07
N HIS A 12 9.47 -11.05 -16.10
CA HIS A 12 9.93 -9.73 -16.56
C HIS A 12 8.82 -8.93 -17.23
N PHE A 13 7.90 -9.60 -17.93
CA PHE A 13 6.74 -8.94 -18.53
C PHE A 13 5.69 -8.58 -17.48
N ALA A 14 5.41 -9.48 -16.55
CA ALA A 14 4.46 -9.26 -15.47
C ALA A 14 4.87 -8.06 -14.62
N ALA A 15 6.15 -7.90 -14.30
CA ALA A 15 6.69 -6.76 -13.55
C ALA A 15 6.43 -5.38 -14.19
N ARG A 16 6.04 -5.34 -15.47
CA ARG A 16 5.77 -4.09 -16.20
C ARG A 16 4.29 -3.80 -16.38
N MET A 17 3.39 -4.63 -15.83
CA MET A 17 1.95 -4.35 -15.91
C MET A 17 1.56 -3.14 -15.05
N ASN A 18 2.21 -2.91 -13.90
CA ASN A 18 2.02 -1.73 -13.06
C ASN A 18 3.35 -1.26 -12.44
N GLY A 19 3.69 0.02 -12.63
CA GLY A 19 4.89 0.61 -12.06
C GLY A 19 4.90 0.72 -10.54
N ALA A 20 3.74 0.83 -9.89
CA ALA A 20 3.63 0.91 -8.43
C ALA A 20 3.67 -0.46 -7.74
N GLY A 21 3.33 -1.54 -8.45
CA GLY A 21 3.20 -2.90 -7.92
C GLY A 21 4.05 -3.92 -8.66
N SER A 22 5.20 -3.48 -9.18
CA SER A 22 6.04 -4.30 -10.08
C SER A 22 6.59 -5.55 -9.38
N GLY A 23 6.97 -5.44 -8.10
CA GLY A 23 7.47 -6.54 -7.29
C GLY A 23 6.39 -7.58 -7.02
N ALA A 24 5.19 -7.15 -6.63
CA ALA A 24 4.06 -8.05 -6.42
C ALA A 24 3.71 -8.85 -7.68
N GLN A 25 3.73 -8.22 -8.86
CA GLN A 25 3.46 -8.90 -10.13
C GLN A 25 4.55 -9.90 -10.51
N ALA A 26 5.83 -9.55 -10.29
CA ALA A 26 6.95 -10.45 -10.50
C ALA A 26 6.88 -11.68 -9.57
N ILE A 27 6.58 -11.46 -8.29
CA ILE A 27 6.42 -12.52 -7.28
C ILE A 27 5.27 -13.45 -7.65
N ALA A 28 4.10 -12.90 -8.01
CA ALA A 28 2.95 -13.69 -8.44
C ALA A 28 3.26 -14.53 -9.69
N SER A 29 3.95 -13.96 -10.67
CA SER A 29 4.38 -14.70 -11.86
C SER A 29 5.38 -15.81 -11.52
N ALA A 30 6.31 -15.59 -10.58
CA ALA A 30 7.25 -16.62 -10.15
C ALA A 30 6.54 -17.79 -9.45
N MET A 31 5.59 -17.48 -8.55
CA MET A 31 4.78 -18.50 -7.87
C MET A 31 3.91 -19.29 -8.86
N ALA A 32 3.37 -18.64 -9.89
CA ALA A 32 2.60 -19.32 -10.93
C ALA A 32 3.45 -20.32 -11.73
N LEU A 33 4.71 -19.96 -12.04
CA LEU A 33 5.65 -20.86 -12.71
C LEU A 33 6.06 -22.03 -11.80
N GLU A 34 6.29 -21.76 -10.51
CA GLU A 34 6.59 -22.80 -9.52
C GLU A 34 5.46 -23.82 -9.41
N MET A 35 4.21 -23.38 -9.36
CA MET A 35 3.04 -24.26 -9.38
C MET A 35 2.92 -25.04 -10.71
N ALA A 36 3.23 -24.41 -11.85
CA ALA A 36 3.12 -25.05 -13.16
C ALA A 36 4.20 -26.10 -13.42
N PHE A 37 5.40 -25.93 -12.84
CA PHE A 37 6.54 -26.83 -12.99
C PHE A 37 6.76 -27.77 -11.80
N ASP A 38 5.88 -27.73 -10.80
CA ASP A 38 6.00 -28.50 -9.55
C ASP A 38 7.35 -28.29 -8.84
N ILE A 39 7.77 -27.02 -8.77
CA ILE A 39 9.05 -26.61 -8.16
C ILE A 39 8.78 -26.08 -6.75
N THR A 40 9.40 -26.69 -5.75
CA THR A 40 9.41 -26.17 -4.39
C THR A 40 10.54 -25.15 -4.22
N PRO A 41 10.23 -23.86 -3.97
CA PRO A 41 11.27 -22.85 -3.78
C PRO A 41 12.04 -23.10 -2.47
N PRO A 42 13.33 -22.74 -2.41
CA PRO A 42 14.09 -22.83 -1.17
C PRO A 42 13.52 -21.86 -0.11
N PRO A 43 13.60 -22.18 1.19
CA PRO A 43 13.00 -21.37 2.26
C PRO A 43 13.42 -19.88 2.23
N LEU A 44 14.68 -19.62 1.88
CA LEU A 44 15.19 -18.26 1.76
C LEU A 44 14.46 -17.46 0.65
N ALA A 45 14.10 -18.09 -0.47
CA ALA A 45 13.37 -17.41 -1.54
C ALA A 45 11.97 -16.97 -1.08
N VAL A 46 11.29 -17.79 -0.28
CA VAL A 46 9.98 -17.44 0.32
C VAL A 46 10.12 -16.23 1.24
N ILE A 47 11.13 -16.22 2.11
CA ILE A 47 11.39 -15.11 3.03
C ILE A 47 11.72 -13.82 2.27
N THR A 48 12.64 -13.89 1.30
CA THR A 48 13.04 -12.72 0.50
C THR A 48 11.85 -12.13 -0.26
N ARG A 49 10.98 -12.97 -0.84
CA ARG A 49 9.75 -12.51 -1.50
C ARG A 49 8.78 -11.85 -0.52
N GLY A 50 8.60 -12.43 0.66
CA GLY A 50 7.77 -11.85 1.72
C GLY A 50 8.27 -10.48 2.18
N LEU A 51 9.59 -10.33 2.42
CA LEU A 51 10.21 -9.06 2.77
C LEU A 51 10.07 -8.03 1.64
N GLY A 52 10.27 -8.44 0.39
CA GLY A 52 10.07 -7.58 -0.79
C GLY A 52 8.63 -7.08 -0.92
N ALA A 53 7.65 -7.97 -0.75
CA ALA A 53 6.24 -7.60 -0.78
C ALA A 53 5.85 -6.64 0.35
N ALA A 54 6.36 -6.88 1.57
CA ALA A 54 6.15 -5.97 2.70
C ALA A 54 6.77 -4.58 2.46
N ALA A 55 7.99 -4.53 1.92
CA ALA A 55 8.65 -3.28 1.57
C ALA A 55 7.88 -2.49 0.49
N GLU A 56 7.40 -3.17 -0.56
CA GLU A 56 6.58 -2.55 -1.60
C GLU A 56 5.27 -2.01 -1.03
N MET A 57 4.60 -2.78 -0.16
CA MET A 57 3.37 -2.34 0.51
C MET A 57 3.59 -1.06 1.33
N LEU A 58 4.67 -1.00 2.12
CA LEU A 58 5.04 0.20 2.88
C LEU A 58 5.29 1.40 1.95
N ALA A 59 6.07 1.20 0.90
CA ALA A 59 6.41 2.26 -0.05
C ALA A 59 5.19 2.79 -0.83
N VAL A 60 4.27 1.91 -1.24
CA VAL A 60 3.07 2.31 -1.99
C VAL A 60 2.07 3.02 -1.07
N ASN A 61 1.81 2.47 0.13
CA ASN A 61 0.85 3.05 1.06
C ASN A 61 1.30 4.43 1.56
N THR A 62 2.58 4.59 1.91
CA THR A 62 3.11 5.90 2.32
C THR A 62 3.02 6.92 1.19
N ARG A 63 3.40 6.54 -0.04
CA ARG A 63 3.27 7.41 -1.20
C ARG A 63 1.81 7.80 -1.47
N HIS A 64 0.90 6.84 -1.41
CA HIS A 64 -0.52 7.08 -1.59
C HIS A 64 -1.04 8.06 -0.53
N LEU A 65 -0.72 7.82 0.74
CA LEU A 65 -1.18 8.66 1.85
C LEU A 65 -0.60 10.07 1.79
N PHE A 66 0.70 10.25 1.53
CA PHE A 66 1.34 11.56 1.67
C PHE A 66 1.42 12.36 0.37
N LEU A 67 1.51 11.70 -0.78
CA LEU A 67 1.67 12.40 -2.06
C LEU A 67 0.40 12.48 -2.88
N LEU A 68 -0.48 11.47 -2.79
CA LEU A 68 -1.68 11.42 -3.62
C LEU A 68 -2.92 11.90 -2.86
N ALA A 69 -3.29 11.21 -1.77
CA ALA A 69 -4.50 11.50 -1.01
C ALA A 69 -4.31 12.58 0.06
N GLY A 70 -3.13 12.67 0.67
CA GLY A 70 -2.83 13.61 1.75
C GLY A 70 -3.05 15.08 1.39
N PRO A 71 -2.63 15.55 0.20
CA PRO A 71 -2.88 16.92 -0.24
C PRO A 71 -4.37 17.32 -0.23
N ASP A 72 -5.28 16.38 -0.47
CA ASP A 72 -6.73 16.65 -0.46
C ASP A 72 -7.24 17.04 0.93
N TYR A 73 -6.54 16.61 1.99
CA TYR A 73 -6.85 16.94 3.38
C TYR A 73 -5.98 18.08 3.94
N SER A 74 -5.12 18.68 3.11
CA SER A 74 -4.29 19.80 3.53
C SER A 74 -5.13 21.04 3.85
N GLU A 75 -4.66 21.89 4.76
CA GLU A 75 -5.27 23.20 5.05
C GLU A 75 -5.51 24.00 3.77
N ALA A 76 -4.53 24.00 2.85
CA ALA A 76 -4.59 24.76 1.61
C ALA A 76 -5.81 24.38 0.73
N VAL A 77 -6.25 23.13 0.80
CA VAL A 77 -7.43 22.62 0.08
C VAL A 77 -8.68 22.77 0.95
N VAL A 78 -8.66 22.27 2.19
CA VAL A 78 -9.84 22.20 3.06
C VAL A 78 -10.37 23.59 3.43
N SER A 79 -9.50 24.57 3.66
CA SER A 79 -9.93 25.96 3.96
C SER A 79 -10.75 26.58 2.82
N ARG A 80 -10.50 26.16 1.58
CA ARG A 80 -11.17 26.67 0.38
C ARG A 80 -12.43 25.88 0.01
N THR A 81 -12.44 24.57 0.27
CA THR A 81 -13.54 23.69 -0.13
C THR A 81 -14.58 23.49 0.98
N ASN A 82 -14.18 23.51 2.26
CA ASN A 82 -15.08 23.29 3.38
C ASN A 82 -14.65 24.06 4.64
N MET A 83 -15.03 25.35 4.71
CA MET A 83 -14.77 26.22 5.86
C MET A 83 -15.36 25.70 7.18
N GLY A 84 -16.52 25.02 7.14
CA GLY A 84 -17.13 24.46 8.34
C GLY A 84 -16.28 23.36 8.98
N LEU A 85 -15.69 22.49 8.15
CA LEU A 85 -14.74 21.47 8.61
C LEU A 85 -13.44 22.10 9.10
N TRP A 86 -12.94 23.12 8.41
CA TRP A 86 -11.73 23.85 8.81
C TRP A 86 -11.86 24.52 10.19
N THR A 87 -12.98 25.20 10.47
CA THR A 87 -13.22 25.81 11.78
C THR A 87 -13.28 24.76 12.90
N LYS A 88 -13.91 23.61 12.64
CA LYS A 88 -13.93 22.48 13.60
C LYS A 88 -12.53 21.90 13.83
N ALA A 89 -11.72 21.78 12.79
CA ALA A 89 -10.34 21.28 12.91
C ALA A 89 -9.48 22.19 13.82
N GLN A 90 -9.63 23.52 13.70
CA GLN A 90 -8.95 24.48 14.59
C GLN A 90 -9.39 24.34 16.05
N GLN A 91 -10.67 24.06 16.31
CA GLN A 91 -11.19 23.86 17.67
C GLN A 91 -10.79 22.50 18.26
N ALA A 92 -10.57 21.49 17.42
CA ALA A 92 -10.20 20.13 17.85
C ALA A 92 -8.78 20.03 18.42
N GLN A 93 -7.85 20.89 17.98
CA GLN A 93 -6.46 20.93 18.50
C GLN A 93 -6.34 21.36 19.97
N GLY A 94 -7.44 21.78 20.62
CA GLY A 94 -7.49 22.16 22.03
C GLY A 94 -7.84 21.04 23.02
N ARG A 95 -8.15 19.81 22.56
CA ARG A 95 -8.50 18.70 23.47
C ARG A 95 -7.32 17.71 23.57
N PRO A 96 -6.46 17.79 24.61
CA PRO A 96 -5.53 16.70 24.88
C PRO A 96 -6.35 15.42 25.11
N SER A 97 -5.98 14.35 24.42
CA SER A 97 -6.54 13.01 24.62
C SER A 97 -6.10 12.45 25.97
N THR A 98 -6.56 13.04 27.08
CA THR A 98 -6.45 12.44 28.41
C THR A 98 -7.82 11.91 28.85
N MET A 99 -7.80 10.62 29.15
CA MET A 99 -8.78 9.87 29.94
C MET A 99 -10.16 9.66 29.32
N VAL A 100 -10.33 8.45 28.76
CA VAL A 100 -11.47 7.62 29.16
C VAL A 100 -11.44 7.50 30.68
N SER A 101 -12.50 7.95 31.34
CA SER A 101 -12.91 7.53 32.69
C SER A 101 -14.35 8.00 32.96
N PRO A 102 -15.07 7.35 33.89
CA PRO A 102 -16.29 6.63 33.59
C PRO A 102 -17.52 7.27 34.25
N GLU A 103 -18.69 6.84 33.78
CA GLU A 103 -20.01 6.96 34.42
C GLU A 103 -20.57 8.39 34.64
N SER A 104 -21.74 8.65 34.05
CA SER A 104 -22.63 9.73 34.48
C SER A 104 -23.90 9.12 35.05
N PRO A 105 -24.25 9.37 36.32
CA PRO A 105 -25.56 9.05 36.87
C PRO A 105 -26.56 10.16 36.51
N ILE A 106 -27.69 9.77 35.92
CA ILE A 106 -29.03 10.34 36.12
C ILE A 106 -30.04 9.21 35.94
#